data_AF-C4WX52-F1
#
_entry.id   AF-C4WX52-F1
#
_cell.length_a   1.000
_cell.length_b   1.000
_cell.length_c   1.000
_cell.angle_alpha   90.00
_cell.angle_beta   90.00
_cell.angle_gamma   90.00
#
_symmetry.space_group_name_H-M   'P 1'
#
loop_
_entity.id
_entity.type
_entity.pdbx_description
1 polymer ?
#
loop_
_entity_poly.entity_id
_entity_poly.type
_entity_poly.pdbx_seq_one_letter_code
_entity_poly.pdbx_strand_id
1 'polypeptide(L)'
;MKCKNILIEYEQVQNLDDIIYSLSEDETSVIRTRHEEFVTSISLITLDSSPITRTTIAGKIFAKLLSKKILSMVAITRGIDAVLKEWNEYLMDYPQFFSYIAAIIAPLLLSQNASFDFNNLKDSCTSIRPDNSSTFFTEVLNKVLSSKETQNIKEQLGGILWVYNKWMTSEYVPLDVFMPNNQINKYFKNDRIGIFLLSIAMYDKMKTTDIKPLYNVLHSWISTNISAEIIKCPQFVRALTIAIVIVCSKPNHSYEDFFDHVHVKLLTCYIRSEPLPEPEIQAREVQCLYGIQIMSAALEHPGDCSISSIRIVL
;
A
#
# COMPACT_ATOMS: atom_id res chain seq x y z
N MET A 1 -27.24 -18.26 6.29
CA MET A 1 -28.20 -17.65 7.25
C MET A 1 -27.48 -17.04 8.45
N LYS A 2 -26.69 -17.79 9.23
CA LYS A 2 -25.91 -17.25 10.37
C LYS A 2 -24.98 -16.07 10.00
N CYS A 3 -24.15 -16.18 8.94
CA CYS A 3 -23.25 -15.09 8.53
C CYS A 3 -23.98 -13.79 8.08
N LYS A 4 -25.17 -13.93 7.48
CA LYS A 4 -25.99 -12.79 7.07
C LYS A 4 -26.57 -12.06 8.28
N ASN A 5 -26.99 -12.80 9.31
CA ASN A 5 -27.47 -12.22 10.56
C ASN A 5 -26.34 -11.49 11.31
N ILE A 6 -25.13 -12.07 11.37
CA ILE A 6 -23.94 -11.41 11.96
C ILE A 6 -23.68 -10.04 11.32
N LEU A 7 -23.75 -9.94 10.00
CA LEU A 7 -23.56 -8.67 9.29
C LEU A 7 -24.64 -7.64 9.63
N ILE A 8 -25.90 -8.06 9.70
CA ILE A 8 -27.05 -7.19 10.01
C ILE A 8 -26.99 -6.72 11.47
N GLU A 9 -26.72 -7.62 12.41
CA GLU A 9 -26.59 -7.33 13.83
C GLU A 9 -25.45 -6.33 14.09
N TYR A 10 -24.30 -6.52 13.42
CA TYR A 10 -23.21 -5.55 13.52
C TYR A 10 -23.58 -4.18 12.95
N GLU A 11 -24.25 -4.16 11.79
CA GLU A 11 -24.71 -2.93 11.14
C GLU A 11 -25.65 -2.11 12.05
N GLN A 12 -26.51 -2.80 12.81
CA GLN A 12 -27.52 -2.17 13.67
C GLN A 12 -26.99 -1.76 15.05
N VAL A 13 -26.23 -2.63 15.70
CA VAL A 13 -25.89 -2.47 17.14
C VAL A 13 -24.47 -1.92 17.32
N GLN A 14 -23.60 -2.05 16.30
CA GLN A 14 -22.15 -1.83 16.38
C GLN A 14 -21.45 -2.57 17.54
N ASN A 15 -22.16 -3.46 18.23
CA ASN A 15 -21.66 -4.22 19.35
C ASN A 15 -21.14 -5.57 18.82
N LEU A 16 -19.82 -5.70 18.85
CA LEU A 16 -19.12 -6.92 18.42
C LEU A 16 -19.14 -8.01 19.50
N ASP A 17 -19.55 -7.72 20.73
CA ASP A 17 -19.43 -8.68 21.83
C ASP A 17 -20.44 -9.83 21.70
N ASP A 18 -21.64 -9.60 21.16
CA ASP A 18 -22.61 -10.67 20.87
C ASP A 18 -22.15 -11.56 19.71
N ILE A 19 -21.56 -10.96 18.67
CA ILE A 19 -20.95 -11.69 17.54
C ILE A 19 -19.77 -12.51 18.04
N ILE A 20 -18.92 -11.91 18.87
CA ILE A 20 -17.76 -12.58 19.45
C ILE A 20 -18.20 -13.72 20.35
N TYR A 21 -19.21 -13.50 21.21
CA TYR A 21 -19.83 -14.53 22.04
C TYR A 21 -20.32 -15.70 21.20
N SER A 22 -21.07 -15.43 20.12
CA SER A 22 -21.57 -16.46 19.20
C SER A 22 -20.47 -17.23 18.46
N LEU A 23 -19.30 -16.61 18.29
CA LEU A 23 -18.13 -17.20 17.64
C LEU A 23 -17.19 -17.91 18.63
N SER A 24 -17.22 -17.56 19.92
CA SER A 24 -16.22 -18.00 20.92
C SER A 24 -16.74 -18.97 21.98
N GLU A 25 -18.02 -18.92 22.39
CA GLU A 25 -18.53 -19.73 23.50
C GLU A 25 -19.21 -21.05 23.08
N ASP A 26 -19.74 -21.13 21.87
CA ASP A 26 -20.35 -22.39 21.40
C ASP A 26 -19.25 -23.38 20.97
N GLU A 27 -18.91 -24.34 21.83
CA GLU A 27 -17.97 -25.44 21.53
C GLU A 27 -18.41 -26.28 20.32
N THR A 28 -19.69 -26.22 19.95
CA THR A 28 -20.24 -26.87 18.74
C THR A 28 -20.29 -25.94 17.51
N SER A 29 -19.82 -24.70 17.64
CA SER A 29 -19.81 -23.72 16.56
C SER A 29 -18.88 -24.19 15.43
N VAL A 30 -19.51 -24.56 14.32
CA VAL A 30 -18.89 -24.88 13.02
C VAL A 30 -17.89 -23.79 12.57
N ILE A 31 -18.01 -22.57 13.07
CA ILE A 31 -17.14 -21.45 12.68
C ILE A 31 -15.73 -21.61 13.27
N ARG A 32 -15.57 -22.18 14.48
CA ARG A 32 -14.26 -22.40 15.12
C ARG A 32 -13.34 -23.31 14.30
N THR A 33 -13.92 -24.25 13.54
CA THR A 33 -13.19 -25.21 12.70
C THR A 33 -13.17 -24.84 11.22
N ARG A 34 -13.99 -23.86 10.79
CA ARG A 34 -14.15 -23.45 9.39
C ARG A 34 -13.97 -21.94 9.21
N HIS A 35 -12.95 -21.38 9.86
CA HIS A 35 -12.62 -19.95 9.83
C HIS A 35 -12.44 -19.38 8.41
N GLU A 36 -11.82 -20.15 7.52
CA GLU A 36 -11.63 -19.76 6.11
C GLU A 36 -12.97 -19.62 5.37
N GLU A 37 -13.87 -20.58 5.56
CA GLU A 37 -15.20 -20.54 4.96
C GLU A 37 -16.07 -19.44 5.53
N PHE A 38 -15.89 -19.11 6.81
CA PHE A 38 -16.54 -17.96 7.43
C PHE A 38 -16.12 -16.65 6.74
N VAL A 39 -14.82 -16.45 6.53
CA VAL A 39 -14.29 -15.28 5.82
C VAL A 39 -14.81 -15.22 4.39
N THR A 40 -14.77 -16.35 3.68
CA THR A 40 -15.29 -16.49 2.31
C THR A 40 -16.77 -16.13 2.26
N SER A 41 -17.58 -16.75 3.12
CA SER A 41 -19.03 -16.57 3.15
C SER A 41 -19.43 -15.13 3.47
N ILE A 42 -18.81 -14.51 4.48
CA ILE A 42 -19.10 -13.11 4.83
C ILE A 42 -18.73 -12.20 3.66
N SER A 43 -17.57 -12.40 3.04
CA SER A 43 -17.13 -11.58 1.92
C SER A 43 -18.11 -11.66 0.75
N LEU A 44 -18.56 -12.88 0.39
CA LEU A 44 -19.54 -13.07 -0.69
C LEU A 44 -20.91 -12.46 -0.37
N ILE A 45 -21.44 -12.66 0.84
CA ILE A 45 -22.75 -12.10 1.24
C ILE A 45 -22.78 -10.57 1.16
N THR A 46 -21.62 -9.92 1.37
CA THR A 46 -21.53 -8.46 1.28
C THR A 46 -21.64 -7.92 -0.15
N LEU A 47 -21.36 -8.75 -1.17
CA LEU A 47 -21.50 -8.37 -2.58
C LEU A 47 -22.97 -8.18 -2.98
N ASP A 48 -23.88 -8.99 -2.44
CA ASP A 48 -25.29 -9.04 -2.84
C ASP A 48 -26.13 -7.81 -2.42
N SER A 49 -25.69 -6.93 -1.51
CA SER A 49 -26.65 -6.13 -0.71
C SER A 49 -26.26 -4.73 -0.21
N SER A 50 -25.80 -3.84 -1.11
CA SER A 50 -25.14 -2.54 -0.81
C SER A 50 -23.65 -2.72 -0.53
N PRO A 51 -22.84 -2.84 -1.59
CA PRO A 51 -21.53 -3.47 -1.49
C PRO A 51 -20.53 -2.66 -0.69
N ILE A 52 -20.47 -1.32 -0.77
CA ILE A 52 -19.37 -0.57 -0.14
C ILE A 52 -19.50 -0.46 1.40
N THR A 53 -20.70 -0.18 1.93
CA THR A 53 -20.89 -0.06 3.38
C THR A 53 -20.71 -1.42 4.07
N ARG A 54 -21.27 -2.48 3.48
CA ARG A 54 -21.23 -3.83 4.06
C ARG A 54 -19.88 -4.51 3.95
N THR A 55 -19.15 -4.31 2.85
CA THR A 55 -17.76 -4.80 2.72
C THR A 55 -16.85 -4.13 3.76
N THR A 56 -17.00 -2.83 3.99
CA THR A 56 -16.27 -2.11 5.04
C THR A 56 -16.59 -2.65 6.44
N ILE A 57 -17.86 -2.95 6.70
CA ILE A 57 -18.30 -3.61 7.95
C ILE A 57 -17.64 -4.99 8.11
N ALA A 58 -17.64 -5.83 7.07
CA ALA A 58 -16.98 -7.12 7.11
C ALA A 58 -15.49 -7.01 7.42
N GLY A 59 -14.79 -6.06 6.79
CA GLY A 59 -13.40 -5.76 7.10
C GLY A 59 -13.17 -5.39 8.57
N LYS A 60 -14.05 -4.57 9.16
CA LYS A 60 -13.98 -4.19 10.59
C LYS A 60 -14.22 -5.39 11.51
N ILE A 61 -15.16 -6.26 11.17
CA ILE A 61 -15.41 -7.52 11.90
C ILE A 61 -14.15 -8.39 11.87
N PHE A 62 -13.57 -8.63 10.68
CA PHE A 62 -12.35 -9.43 10.55
C PHE A 62 -11.18 -8.82 11.33
N ALA A 63 -10.98 -7.50 11.26
CA ALA A 63 -9.94 -6.82 12.02
C ALA A 63 -10.10 -6.98 13.54
N LYS A 64 -11.33 -6.89 14.06
CA LYS A 64 -11.59 -7.11 15.48
C LYS A 64 -11.35 -8.57 15.87
N LEU A 65 -11.87 -9.53 15.11
CA LEU A 65 -11.71 -10.95 15.39
C LEU A 65 -10.24 -11.38 15.34
N LEU A 66 -9.47 -10.81 14.40
CA LEU A 66 -8.02 -10.99 14.32
C LEU A 66 -7.32 -10.42 15.56
N SER A 67 -7.67 -9.19 15.99
CA SER A 67 -7.08 -8.58 17.20
C SER A 67 -7.36 -9.37 18.48
N LYS A 68 -8.54 -10.01 18.58
CA LYS A 68 -8.89 -10.89 19.70
C LYS A 68 -8.36 -12.33 19.53
N LYS A 69 -7.60 -12.63 18.47
CA LYS A 69 -7.06 -13.96 18.13
C LYS A 69 -8.15 -15.05 17.98
N ILE A 70 -9.38 -14.65 17.68
CA ILE A 70 -10.49 -15.57 17.39
C ILE A 70 -10.33 -16.08 15.97
N LEU A 71 -10.01 -15.19 15.03
CA LEU A 71 -9.76 -15.51 13.64
C LEU A 71 -8.24 -15.47 13.38
N SER A 72 -7.70 -16.52 12.75
CA SER A 72 -6.28 -16.57 12.42
C SER A 72 -5.96 -15.76 11.16
N MET A 73 -4.73 -15.23 11.09
CA MET A 73 -4.25 -14.54 9.90
C MET A 73 -4.38 -15.41 8.64
N VAL A 74 -3.99 -16.69 8.75
CA VAL A 74 -4.04 -17.67 7.65
C VAL A 74 -5.46 -17.88 7.14
N ALA A 75 -6.46 -17.90 8.03
CA ALA A 75 -7.85 -18.06 7.61
C ALA A 75 -8.37 -16.81 6.86
N ILE A 76 -7.95 -15.62 7.29
CA ILE A 76 -8.29 -14.36 6.59
C ILE A 76 -7.67 -14.34 5.20
N THR A 77 -6.37 -14.59 5.10
CA THR A 77 -5.68 -14.50 3.81
C THR A 77 -6.22 -15.53 2.82
N ARG A 78 -6.38 -16.80 3.24
CA ARG A 78 -6.96 -17.84 2.38
C ARG A 78 -8.41 -17.60 2.02
N GLY A 79 -9.23 -17.15 2.97
CA GLY A 79 -10.65 -16.90 2.70
C GLY A 79 -10.87 -15.75 1.73
N ILE A 80 -10.04 -14.70 1.79
CA ILE A 80 -10.08 -13.61 0.81
C ILE A 80 -9.55 -14.07 -0.55
N ASP A 81 -8.46 -14.84 -0.57
CA ASP A 81 -7.90 -15.36 -1.83
C ASP A 81 -8.86 -16.33 -2.52
N ALA A 82 -9.63 -17.12 -1.75
CA ALA A 82 -10.68 -17.99 -2.28
C ALA A 82 -11.80 -17.21 -3.00
N VAL A 83 -12.16 -16.03 -2.49
CA VAL A 83 -13.14 -15.14 -3.17
C VAL A 83 -12.54 -14.52 -4.41
N LEU A 84 -11.29 -14.05 -4.33
CA LEU A 84 -10.59 -13.47 -5.47
C LEU A 84 -10.33 -14.48 -6.59
N LYS A 85 -10.18 -15.76 -6.26
CA LYS A 85 -9.95 -16.82 -7.25
C LYS A 85 -11.06 -16.89 -8.31
N GLU A 86 -12.30 -16.68 -7.90
CA GLU A 86 -13.49 -16.73 -8.75
C GLU A 86 -13.86 -15.33 -9.32
N TRP A 87 -12.88 -14.41 -9.40
CA TRP A 87 -13.11 -13.01 -9.81
C TRP A 87 -13.82 -12.87 -11.15
N ASN A 88 -13.56 -13.76 -12.11
CA ASN A 88 -14.11 -13.72 -13.46
C ASN A 88 -15.61 -13.96 -13.47
N GLU A 89 -16.09 -14.86 -12.60
CA GLU A 89 -17.51 -15.13 -12.43
C GLU A 89 -18.21 -13.92 -11.84
N TYR A 90 -17.63 -13.33 -10.78
CA TYR A 90 -18.21 -12.18 -10.10
C TYR A 90 -18.13 -10.87 -10.87
N LEU A 91 -17.14 -10.69 -11.75
CA LEU A 91 -16.97 -9.43 -12.48
C LEU A 91 -18.14 -9.14 -13.42
N MET A 92 -18.84 -10.17 -13.92
CA MET A 92 -20.02 -10.03 -14.78
C MET A 92 -21.19 -9.36 -14.03
N ASP A 93 -21.41 -9.78 -12.78
CA ASP A 93 -22.51 -9.28 -11.95
C ASP A 93 -22.10 -8.03 -11.14
N TYR A 94 -20.81 -7.92 -10.83
CA TYR A 94 -20.24 -6.88 -9.97
C TYR A 94 -19.04 -6.20 -10.66
N PRO A 95 -19.25 -5.20 -11.53
CA PRO A 95 -18.16 -4.52 -12.24
C PRO A 95 -17.10 -3.86 -11.35
N GLN A 96 -17.46 -3.55 -10.09
CA GLN A 96 -16.58 -2.98 -9.08
C GLN A 96 -16.04 -4.03 -8.09
N PHE A 97 -16.08 -5.33 -8.44
CA PHE A 97 -15.68 -6.45 -7.59
C PHE A 97 -14.38 -6.20 -6.83
N PHE A 98 -13.29 -5.82 -7.51
CA PHE A 98 -12.01 -5.54 -6.84
C PHE A 98 -12.09 -4.40 -5.84
N SER A 99 -12.88 -3.35 -6.13
CA SER A 99 -13.12 -2.24 -5.20
C SER A 99 -13.89 -2.69 -3.96
N TYR A 100 -14.81 -3.63 -4.12
CA TYR A 100 -15.59 -4.21 -3.01
C TYR A 100 -14.72 -5.06 -2.10
N ILE A 101 -13.91 -5.97 -2.67
CA ILE A 101 -12.97 -6.76 -1.88
C ILE A 101 -11.89 -5.86 -1.23
N ALA A 102 -11.44 -4.81 -1.92
CA ALA A 102 -10.52 -3.83 -1.36
C ALA A 102 -11.09 -3.10 -0.12
N ALA A 103 -12.41 -2.86 -0.08
CA ALA A 103 -13.09 -2.27 1.07
C ALA A 103 -13.16 -3.22 2.27
N ILE A 104 -13.03 -4.53 2.08
CA ILE A 104 -12.84 -5.51 3.17
C ILE A 104 -11.40 -5.44 3.69
N ILE A 105 -10.41 -5.29 2.80
CA ILE A 105 -8.98 -5.24 3.16
C ILE A 105 -8.60 -3.95 3.89
N ALA A 106 -9.11 -2.79 3.47
CA ALA A 106 -8.64 -1.51 4.02
C ALA A 106 -8.79 -1.41 5.56
N PRO A 107 -9.91 -1.82 6.19
CA PRO A 107 -10.02 -1.85 7.65
C PRO A 107 -9.03 -2.81 8.33
N LEU A 108 -8.65 -3.93 7.69
CA LEU A 108 -7.64 -4.85 8.22
C LEU A 108 -6.28 -4.15 8.29
N LEU A 109 -5.88 -3.49 7.20
CA LEU A 109 -4.63 -2.74 7.10
C LEU A 109 -4.55 -1.58 8.09
N LEU A 110 -5.65 -0.82 8.25
CA LEU A 110 -5.72 0.38 9.08
C LEU A 110 -5.87 0.09 10.58
N SER A 111 -6.26 -1.12 10.96
CA SER A 111 -6.46 -1.49 12.35
C SER A 111 -5.14 -1.46 13.12
N GLN A 112 -5.05 -0.63 14.16
CA GLN A 112 -3.88 -0.53 15.03
C GLN A 112 -3.65 -1.79 15.89
N ASN A 113 -4.72 -2.55 16.15
CA ASN A 113 -4.70 -3.72 17.02
C ASN A 113 -4.56 -5.04 16.26
N ALA A 114 -4.66 -5.00 14.92
CA ALA A 114 -4.48 -6.17 14.08
C ALA A 114 -3.09 -6.11 13.44
N SER A 115 -2.36 -7.23 13.43
CA SER A 115 -1.03 -7.32 12.83
C SER A 115 -1.06 -7.47 11.30
N PHE A 116 -2.16 -7.08 10.63
CA PHE A 116 -2.30 -7.25 9.18
C PHE A 116 -1.45 -6.22 8.43
N ASP A 117 -0.62 -6.68 7.50
CA ASP A 117 0.34 -5.85 6.75
C ASP A 117 0.35 -6.16 5.24
N PHE A 118 1.33 -5.62 4.51
CA PHE A 118 1.46 -5.87 3.08
C PHE A 118 1.90 -7.30 2.74
N ASN A 119 2.55 -8.04 3.65
CA ASN A 119 2.81 -9.48 3.46
C ASN A 119 1.50 -10.28 3.56
N ASN A 120 0.63 -9.91 4.48
CA ASN A 120 -0.67 -10.58 4.55
C ASN A 120 -1.53 -10.23 3.34
N LEU A 121 -1.50 -8.98 2.87
CA LEU A 121 -2.14 -8.63 1.59
C LEU A 121 -1.55 -9.43 0.43
N LYS A 122 -0.23 -9.65 0.45
CA LYS A 122 0.44 -10.50 -0.53
C LYS A 122 -0.15 -11.91 -0.51
N ASP A 123 -0.36 -12.49 0.65
CA ASP A 123 -0.90 -13.84 0.75
C ASP A 123 -2.41 -13.90 0.45
N SER A 124 -3.13 -12.78 0.58
CA SER A 124 -4.56 -12.69 0.28
C SER A 124 -4.92 -12.63 -1.20
N CYS A 125 -3.97 -12.44 -2.11
CA CYS A 125 -4.27 -12.23 -3.54
C CYS A 125 -3.40 -13.06 -4.48
N THR A 126 -2.98 -14.26 -4.04
CA THR A 126 -2.13 -15.13 -4.86
C THR A 126 -2.82 -15.62 -6.14
N SER A 127 -4.12 -15.88 -6.07
CA SER A 127 -4.93 -16.43 -7.16
C SER A 127 -5.12 -15.51 -8.36
N ILE A 128 -4.96 -14.19 -8.18
CA ILE A 128 -5.20 -13.17 -9.22
C ILE A 128 -3.92 -12.57 -9.81
N ARG A 129 -2.76 -13.14 -9.44
CA ARG A 129 -1.46 -12.69 -9.92
C ARG A 129 -1.09 -13.30 -11.28
N PRO A 130 -0.30 -12.56 -12.10
CA PRO A 130 0.05 -11.14 -11.96
C PRO A 130 -0.99 -10.19 -12.55
N ASP A 131 -1.96 -10.73 -13.31
CA ASP A 131 -2.78 -9.96 -14.25
C ASP A 131 -3.70 -8.97 -13.56
N ASN A 132 -4.41 -9.41 -12.52
CA ASN A 132 -5.42 -8.61 -11.82
C ASN A 132 -4.95 -8.08 -10.46
N SER A 133 -3.83 -8.57 -9.94
CA SER A 133 -3.25 -8.10 -8.68
C SER A 133 -2.91 -6.62 -8.70
N SER A 134 -2.53 -6.08 -9.86
CA SER A 134 -2.23 -4.64 -10.04
C SER A 134 -3.46 -3.76 -9.83
N THR A 135 -4.59 -4.17 -10.42
CA THR A 135 -5.88 -3.51 -10.26
C THR A 135 -6.33 -3.58 -8.80
N PHE A 136 -6.31 -4.77 -8.22
CA PHE A 136 -6.73 -4.98 -6.84
C PHE A 136 -5.89 -4.19 -5.84
N PHE A 137 -4.57 -4.21 -5.98
CA PHE A 137 -3.65 -3.47 -5.11
C PHE A 137 -3.91 -1.95 -5.19
N THR A 138 -4.12 -1.42 -6.39
CA THR A 138 -4.47 -0.01 -6.58
C THR A 138 -5.81 0.34 -5.91
N GLU A 139 -6.82 -0.53 -6.02
CA GLU A 139 -8.09 -0.35 -5.32
C GLU A 139 -7.93 -0.35 -3.80
N VAL A 140 -7.09 -1.24 -3.25
CA VAL A 140 -6.77 -1.26 -1.81
C VAL A 140 -6.14 0.08 -1.38
N LEU A 141 -5.16 0.57 -2.12
CA LEU A 141 -4.54 1.88 -1.84
C LEU A 141 -5.57 3.01 -1.90
N ASN A 142 -6.45 3.02 -2.90
CA ASN A 142 -7.54 4.00 -3.00
C ASN A 142 -8.46 3.98 -1.78
N LYS A 143 -8.85 2.78 -1.30
CA LYS A 143 -9.71 2.64 -0.10
C LYS A 143 -9.00 3.12 1.16
N VAL A 144 -7.72 2.79 1.31
CA VAL A 144 -6.89 3.27 2.43
C VAL A 144 -6.84 4.79 2.44
N LEU A 145 -6.51 5.43 1.31
CA LEU A 145 -6.37 6.89 1.19
C LEU A 145 -7.70 7.65 1.34
N SER A 146 -8.83 6.99 1.05
CA SER A 146 -10.17 7.59 1.17
C SER A 146 -10.78 7.41 2.56
N SER A 147 -10.13 6.66 3.46
CA SER A 147 -10.66 6.34 4.79
C SER A 147 -10.61 7.52 5.75
N LYS A 148 -11.62 7.65 6.62
CA LYS A 148 -11.67 8.71 7.65
C LYS A 148 -10.54 8.58 8.67
N GLU A 149 -10.12 7.36 8.97
CA GLU A 149 -8.99 7.06 9.85
C GLU A 149 -7.69 7.72 9.34
N THR A 150 -7.51 7.77 8.02
CA THR A 150 -6.39 8.50 7.40
C THR A 150 -6.64 9.99 7.18
N GLN A 151 -7.85 10.52 7.46
CA GLN A 151 -8.20 11.93 7.27
C GLN A 151 -8.26 12.73 8.59
N ASN A 152 -8.48 12.05 9.74
CA ASN A 152 -8.74 12.68 11.04
C ASN A 152 -7.49 12.95 11.91
N ILE A 153 -6.29 12.63 11.45
CA ILE A 153 -5.06 12.99 12.16
C ILE A 153 -4.84 14.49 11.94
N LYS A 154 -4.84 15.28 13.03
CA LYS A 154 -4.67 16.75 13.05
C LYS A 154 -3.31 17.25 12.54
N GLU A 155 -2.50 16.37 11.99
CA GLU A 155 -1.23 16.66 11.34
C GLU A 155 -1.33 16.12 9.92
N GLN A 156 -0.65 16.75 8.98
CA GLN A 156 -0.63 16.40 7.55
C GLN A 156 -0.05 14.98 7.25
N LEU A 157 0.00 14.10 8.24
CA LEU A 157 0.51 12.73 8.27
C LEU A 157 -0.56 11.67 7.92
N GLY A 158 -1.79 12.09 7.63
CA GLY A 158 -2.86 11.25 7.11
C GLY A 158 -2.81 11.04 5.58
N GLY A 159 -2.97 9.80 5.11
CA GLY A 159 -3.03 9.46 3.68
C GLY A 159 -1.79 8.72 3.18
N ILE A 160 -1.10 9.24 2.16
CA ILE A 160 0.00 8.52 1.48
C ILE A 160 1.18 8.25 2.41
N LEU A 161 1.37 9.08 3.44
CA LEU A 161 2.40 8.90 4.43
C LEU A 161 2.21 7.63 5.24
N TRP A 162 0.97 7.35 5.66
CA TRP A 162 0.62 6.12 6.34
C TRP A 162 0.99 4.89 5.48
N VAL A 163 0.74 4.96 4.17
CA VAL A 163 1.09 3.88 3.23
C VAL A 163 2.61 3.66 3.22
N TYR A 164 3.42 4.72 3.10
CA TYR A 164 4.88 4.60 3.15
C TYR A 164 5.36 4.05 4.50
N ASN A 165 4.88 4.58 5.62
CA ASN A 165 5.28 4.11 6.95
C ASN A 165 4.92 2.63 7.15
N LYS A 166 3.69 2.24 6.78
CA LYS A 166 3.23 0.84 6.85
C LYS A 166 4.06 -0.06 5.93
N TRP A 167 4.37 0.38 4.71
CA TRP A 167 5.20 -0.38 3.77
C TRP A 167 6.62 -0.60 4.32
N MET A 168 7.22 0.44 4.88
CA MET A 168 8.58 0.40 5.43
C MET A 168 8.71 -0.40 6.73
N THR A 169 7.65 -0.45 7.54
CA THR A 169 7.62 -1.23 8.79
C THR A 169 7.20 -2.68 8.59
N SER A 170 6.63 -3.03 7.43
CA SER A 170 6.32 -4.41 7.05
C SER A 170 7.59 -5.18 6.69
N GLU A 171 7.57 -6.52 6.79
CA GLU A 171 8.64 -7.30 6.16
C GLU A 171 8.69 -6.99 4.65
N TYR A 172 9.90 -7.00 4.10
CA TYR A 172 10.10 -6.57 2.72
C TYR A 172 9.30 -7.41 1.72
N VAL A 173 8.39 -6.75 1.00
CA VAL A 173 7.67 -7.29 -0.16
C VAL A 173 8.06 -6.46 -1.38
N PRO A 174 8.59 -7.06 -2.45
CA PRO A 174 8.82 -6.32 -3.69
C PRO A 174 7.50 -6.00 -4.38
N LEU A 175 7.41 -4.84 -5.02
CA LEU A 175 6.21 -4.36 -5.69
C LEU A 175 5.80 -5.29 -6.85
N ASP A 176 6.75 -5.94 -7.51
CA ASP A 176 6.50 -6.84 -8.64
C ASP A 176 5.54 -8.00 -8.31
N VAL A 177 5.42 -8.34 -7.03
CA VAL A 177 4.44 -9.30 -6.51
C VAL A 177 3.00 -8.80 -6.67
N PHE A 178 2.78 -7.49 -6.59
CA PHE A 178 1.47 -6.87 -6.82
C PHE A 178 1.34 -6.34 -8.25
N MET A 179 2.38 -5.67 -8.74
CA MET A 179 2.40 -4.92 -9.98
C MET A 179 3.72 -5.11 -10.74
N PRO A 180 3.72 -5.93 -11.79
CA PRO A 180 4.88 -6.08 -12.66
C PRO A 180 5.30 -4.74 -13.28
N ASN A 181 6.61 -4.58 -13.54
CA ASN A 181 7.18 -3.32 -14.01
C ASN A 181 6.51 -2.76 -15.29
N ASN A 182 6.10 -3.64 -16.21
CA ASN A 182 5.42 -3.24 -17.45
C ASN A 182 4.04 -2.62 -17.22
N GLN A 183 3.43 -2.80 -16.04
CA GLN A 183 2.14 -2.22 -15.68
C GLN A 183 2.26 -0.86 -15.01
N ILE A 184 3.44 -0.45 -14.52
CA ILE A 184 3.63 0.81 -13.78
C ILE A 184 3.10 2.01 -14.59
N ASN A 185 3.39 2.06 -15.89
CA ASN A 185 2.92 3.15 -16.75
C ASN A 185 1.39 3.27 -16.82
N LYS A 186 0.67 2.15 -16.71
CA LYS A 186 -0.81 2.12 -16.76
C LYS A 186 -1.42 2.72 -15.48
N TYR A 187 -0.79 2.49 -14.34
CA TYR A 187 -1.32 2.91 -13.03
C TYR A 187 -0.71 4.21 -12.53
N PHE A 188 0.38 4.67 -13.14
CA PHE A 188 0.91 6.00 -12.89
C PHE A 188 -0.07 7.04 -13.43
N LYS A 189 -0.85 7.59 -12.51
CA LYS A 189 -1.51 8.87 -12.66
C LYS A 189 -0.63 9.88 -11.90
N ASN A 190 -0.63 11.16 -12.29
CA ASN A 190 0.09 12.24 -11.59
C ASN A 190 -0.51 12.55 -10.18
N ASP A 191 -0.91 11.50 -9.47
CA ASP A 191 -1.52 11.49 -8.16
C ASP A 191 -0.58 10.82 -7.13
N ARG A 192 -1.07 10.69 -5.90
CA ARG A 192 -0.28 10.17 -4.78
C ARG A 192 0.03 8.68 -4.92
N ILE A 193 -0.85 7.90 -5.54
CA ILE A 193 -0.67 6.44 -5.69
C ILE A 193 0.35 6.17 -6.79
N GLY A 194 0.25 6.84 -7.94
CA GLY A 194 1.21 6.70 -9.03
C GLY A 194 2.64 6.99 -8.57
N ILE A 195 2.82 8.07 -7.80
CA ILE A 195 4.13 8.43 -7.21
C ILE A 195 4.62 7.33 -6.25
N PHE A 196 3.74 6.76 -5.42
CA PHE A 196 4.10 5.66 -4.52
C PHE A 196 4.50 4.39 -5.26
N LEU A 197 3.72 3.97 -6.25
CA LEU A 197 4.04 2.78 -7.05
C LEU A 197 5.40 2.95 -7.75
N LEU A 198 5.64 4.11 -8.34
CA LEU A 198 6.91 4.39 -9.03
C LEU A 198 8.10 4.44 -8.06
N SER A 199 7.93 5.05 -6.88
CA SER A 199 9.01 5.15 -5.90
C SER A 199 9.39 3.78 -5.31
N ILE A 200 8.41 2.92 -5.01
CA ILE A 200 8.69 1.56 -4.54
C ILE A 200 9.34 0.72 -5.65
N ALA A 201 8.90 0.83 -6.90
CA ALA A 201 9.54 0.11 -8.01
C ALA A 201 11.03 0.51 -8.19
N MET A 202 11.33 1.81 -8.11
CA MET A 202 12.71 2.30 -8.13
C MET A 202 13.49 1.82 -6.92
N TYR A 203 12.89 1.85 -5.72
CA TYR A 203 13.50 1.34 -4.49
C TYR A 203 13.87 -0.14 -4.62
N ASP A 204 12.96 -0.99 -5.10
CA ASP A 204 13.23 -2.42 -5.31
C ASP A 204 14.41 -2.64 -6.25
N LYS A 205 14.47 -1.82 -7.31
CA LYS A 205 15.58 -1.88 -8.26
C LYS A 205 16.91 -1.46 -7.63
N MET A 206 16.92 -0.39 -6.83
CA MET A 206 18.13 0.08 -6.16
C MET A 206 18.58 -0.88 -5.05
N LYS A 207 17.65 -1.42 -4.25
CA LYS A 207 17.92 -2.31 -3.12
C LYS A 207 18.68 -3.58 -3.53
N THR A 208 18.40 -4.07 -4.73
CA THR A 208 19.00 -5.30 -5.29
C THR A 208 20.26 -5.02 -6.13
N THR A 209 20.71 -3.76 -6.21
CA THR A 209 21.82 -3.35 -7.07
C THR A 209 22.98 -2.82 -6.23
N ASP A 210 24.19 -3.29 -6.53
CA ASP A 210 25.41 -2.75 -5.92
C ASP A 210 25.60 -1.27 -6.23
N ILE A 211 26.21 -0.52 -5.30
CA ILE A 211 26.36 0.94 -5.44
C ILE A 211 27.18 1.35 -6.68
N LYS A 212 28.20 0.55 -7.05
CA LYS A 212 29.09 0.83 -8.19
C LYS A 212 28.34 0.87 -9.53
N PRO A 213 27.54 -0.14 -9.91
CA PRO A 213 26.76 -0.11 -11.14
C PRO A 213 25.42 0.63 -11.02
N LEU A 214 25.02 1.09 -9.81
CA LEU A 214 23.69 1.60 -9.52
C LEU A 214 23.19 2.65 -10.53
N TYR A 215 24.02 3.65 -10.84
CA TYR A 215 23.64 4.69 -11.80
C TYR A 215 23.24 4.10 -13.17
N ASN A 216 24.11 3.27 -13.76
CA ASN A 216 23.88 2.70 -15.09
C ASN A 216 22.69 1.73 -15.10
N VAL A 217 22.59 0.89 -14.06
CA VAL A 217 21.54 -0.11 -13.94
C VAL A 217 20.18 0.54 -13.75
N LEU A 218 20.06 1.52 -12.86
CA LEU A 218 18.82 2.22 -12.63
C LEU A 218 18.42 3.07 -13.84
N HIS A 219 19.37 3.81 -14.43
CA HIS A 219 19.10 4.61 -15.63
C HIS A 219 18.60 3.72 -16.78
N SER A 220 19.27 2.59 -17.05
CA SER A 220 18.84 1.63 -18.06
C SER A 220 17.46 1.04 -17.75
N TRP A 221 17.17 0.73 -16.48
CA TRP A 221 15.88 0.20 -16.08
C TRP A 221 14.77 1.24 -16.28
N ILE A 222 15.00 2.51 -15.91
CA ILE A 222 14.06 3.62 -16.13
C ILE A 222 13.76 3.76 -17.62
N SER A 223 14.80 3.86 -18.46
CA SER A 223 14.64 4.02 -19.91
C SER A 223 13.90 2.84 -20.58
N THR A 224 13.95 1.65 -19.98
CA THR A 224 13.29 0.45 -20.52
C THR A 224 11.85 0.32 -20.04
N ASN A 225 11.56 0.68 -18.79
CA ASN A 225 10.30 0.35 -18.14
C ASN A 225 9.35 1.54 -17.97
N ILE A 226 9.85 2.78 -18.01
CA ILE A 226 9.05 3.98 -17.76
C ILE A 226 8.93 4.80 -19.04
N SER A 227 7.72 5.25 -19.36
CA SER A 227 7.45 6.03 -20.57
C SER A 227 8.12 7.40 -20.51
N ALA A 228 8.50 7.92 -21.68
CA ALA A 228 9.12 9.24 -21.79
C ALA A 228 8.21 10.36 -21.26
N GLU A 229 6.88 10.20 -21.36
CA GLU A 229 5.91 11.14 -20.82
C GLU A 229 5.99 11.23 -19.29
N ILE A 230 6.06 10.08 -18.60
CA ILE A 230 6.18 10.03 -17.14
C ILE A 230 7.53 10.59 -16.70
N ILE A 231 8.63 10.24 -17.38
CA ILE A 231 9.98 10.74 -17.07
C ILE A 231 10.04 12.27 -17.14
N LYS A 232 9.27 12.90 -18.03
CA LYS A 232 9.21 14.36 -18.17
C LYS A 232 8.42 15.05 -17.07
N CYS A 233 7.50 14.34 -16.40
CA CYS A 233 6.67 14.91 -15.34
C CYS A 233 7.53 15.23 -14.10
N PRO A 234 7.42 16.41 -13.48
CA PRO A 234 8.16 16.73 -12.26
C PRO A 234 7.94 15.71 -11.12
N GLN A 235 6.76 15.09 -11.06
CA GLN A 235 6.39 14.06 -10.09
C GLN A 235 7.28 12.81 -10.16
N PHE A 236 7.89 12.54 -11.32
CA PHE A 236 8.91 11.50 -11.46
C PHE A 236 10.09 11.76 -10.53
N VAL A 237 10.56 13.00 -10.45
CA VAL A 237 11.67 13.39 -9.56
C VAL A 237 11.28 13.21 -8.10
N ARG A 238 10.02 13.48 -7.74
CA ARG A 238 9.52 13.17 -6.39
C ARG A 238 9.63 11.67 -6.09
N ALA A 239 9.16 10.82 -7.00
CA ALA A 239 9.22 9.36 -6.82
C ALA A 239 10.66 8.85 -6.71
N LEU A 240 11.56 9.34 -7.57
CA LEU A 240 12.99 9.03 -7.53
C LEU A 240 13.62 9.45 -6.20
N THR A 241 13.32 10.66 -5.74
CA THR A 241 13.84 11.19 -4.47
C THR A 241 13.40 10.32 -3.30
N ILE A 242 12.11 9.96 -3.26
CA ILE A 242 11.58 9.07 -2.22
C ILE A 242 12.31 7.72 -2.23
N ALA A 243 12.47 7.11 -3.40
CA ALA A 243 13.17 5.84 -3.54
C ALA A 243 14.61 5.90 -3.00
N ILE A 244 15.36 6.95 -3.37
CA ILE A 244 16.72 7.17 -2.89
C ILE A 244 16.74 7.33 -1.37
N VAL A 245 15.86 8.18 -0.81
CA VAL A 245 15.79 8.39 0.64
C VAL A 245 15.51 7.07 1.37
N ILE A 246 14.61 6.24 0.86
CA ILE A 246 14.33 4.91 1.43
C ILE A 246 15.60 4.04 1.43
N VAL A 247 16.36 3.98 0.33
CA VAL A 247 17.62 3.20 0.25
C VAL A 247 18.67 3.70 1.23
N CYS A 248 18.79 5.02 1.35
CA CYS A 248 19.76 5.67 2.24
C CYS A 248 19.39 5.57 3.73
N SER A 249 18.12 5.34 4.03
CA SER A 249 17.59 5.18 5.40
C SER A 249 18.01 3.83 5.99
N LYS A 250 19.28 3.71 6.35
CA LYS A 250 19.84 2.53 7.06
C LYS A 250 19.91 2.81 8.56
N PRO A 251 19.60 1.81 9.41
CA PRO A 251 19.79 1.96 10.85
C PRO A 251 21.28 2.23 11.15
N ASN A 252 21.55 3.25 11.96
CA ASN A 252 22.87 3.65 12.45
C ASN A 252 23.85 4.27 11.43
N HIS A 253 23.38 4.88 10.33
CA HIS A 253 24.24 5.70 9.47
C HIS A 253 24.27 7.17 9.92
N SER A 254 25.48 7.77 9.85
CA SER A 254 25.66 9.21 10.01
C SER A 254 24.94 9.96 8.90
N TYR A 255 24.23 11.03 9.25
CA TYR A 255 23.51 11.88 8.31
C TYR A 255 24.42 12.83 7.52
N GLU A 256 25.71 12.92 7.85
CA GLU A 256 26.64 13.88 7.22
C GLU A 256 26.88 13.61 5.72
N ASP A 257 26.65 12.38 5.23
CA ASP A 257 26.75 11.99 3.81
C ASP A 257 25.51 11.18 3.37
N PHE A 258 24.31 11.64 3.71
CA PHE A 258 23.06 10.90 3.46
C PHE A 258 22.86 10.53 1.97
N PHE A 259 23.26 11.42 1.06
CA PHE A 259 23.33 11.13 -0.38
C PHE A 259 24.79 11.05 -0.81
N ASP A 260 25.23 9.89 -1.29
CA ASP A 260 26.52 9.80 -1.96
C ASP A 260 26.51 10.41 -3.37
N HIS A 261 27.69 10.49 -3.98
CA HIS A 261 27.88 11.01 -5.33
C HIS A 261 27.03 10.31 -6.41
N VAL A 262 26.67 9.04 -6.25
CA VAL A 262 25.86 8.28 -7.21
C VAL A 262 24.40 8.75 -7.14
N HIS A 263 23.87 8.89 -5.93
CA HIS A 263 22.51 9.39 -5.70
C HIS A 263 22.34 10.83 -6.18
N VAL A 264 23.31 11.70 -5.85
CA VAL A 264 23.31 13.09 -6.34
C VAL A 264 23.36 13.12 -7.86
N LYS A 265 24.23 12.32 -8.49
CA LYS A 265 24.32 12.23 -9.95
C LYS A 265 23.00 11.78 -10.59
N LEU A 266 22.28 10.82 -10.00
CA LEU A 266 20.96 10.38 -10.48
C LEU A 266 19.96 11.54 -10.41
N LEU A 267 19.85 12.22 -9.26
CA LEU A 267 18.93 13.35 -9.10
C LEU A 267 19.25 14.48 -10.06
N THR A 268 20.51 14.91 -10.17
CA THR A 268 20.92 15.95 -11.11
C THR A 268 20.58 15.56 -12.56
N CYS A 269 20.81 14.30 -12.93
CA CYS A 269 20.49 13.80 -14.27
C CYS A 269 19.01 13.96 -14.62
N TYR A 270 18.10 13.69 -13.68
CA TYR A 270 16.65 13.77 -13.91
C TYR A 270 16.04 15.13 -13.53
N ILE A 271 16.72 15.99 -12.77
CA ILE A 271 16.30 17.38 -12.55
C ILE A 271 16.66 18.23 -13.77
N ARG A 272 17.87 18.03 -14.31
CA ARG A 272 18.43 18.80 -15.44
C ARG A 272 18.49 17.98 -16.73
N SER A 273 17.62 16.98 -16.88
CA SER A 273 17.60 16.12 -18.09
C SER A 273 17.24 16.98 -19.30
N GLU A 274 18.12 17.04 -20.31
CA GLU A 274 17.96 17.89 -21.50
C GLU A 274 18.01 19.41 -21.17
N PRO A 275 18.32 20.30 -22.13
CA PRO A 275 18.25 21.74 -21.91
C PRO A 275 16.78 22.16 -21.73
N LEU A 276 16.28 22.03 -20.50
CA LEU A 276 14.94 22.44 -20.11
C LEU A 276 14.91 23.94 -19.81
N PRO A 277 13.76 24.60 -20.03
CA PRO A 277 13.52 25.94 -19.52
C PRO A 277 13.68 25.99 -17.99
N GLU A 278 14.23 27.09 -17.48
CA GLU A 278 14.43 27.33 -16.04
C GLU A 278 13.17 27.02 -15.18
N PRO A 279 11.93 27.38 -15.58
CA PRO A 279 10.74 27.04 -14.79
C PRO A 279 10.50 25.54 -14.62
N GLU A 280 10.88 24.71 -15.61
CA GLU A 280 10.72 23.26 -15.53
C GLU A 280 11.75 22.62 -14.61
N ILE A 281 12.98 23.15 -14.61
CA ILE A 281 14.04 22.77 -13.66
C ILE A 281 13.58 23.07 -12.24
N GLN A 282 13.10 24.29 -11.99
CA GLN A 282 12.58 24.70 -10.68
C GLN A 282 11.40 23.84 -10.23
N ALA A 283 10.48 23.49 -11.15
CA ALA A 283 9.39 22.59 -10.84
C ALA A 283 9.90 21.22 -10.36
N ARG A 284 10.96 20.68 -10.99
CA ARG A 284 11.58 19.40 -10.60
C ARG A 284 12.33 19.50 -9.26
N GLU A 285 13.04 20.58 -9.00
CA GLU A 285 13.70 20.84 -7.71
C GLU A 285 12.67 20.90 -6.57
N VAL A 286 11.55 21.60 -6.78
CA VAL A 286 10.44 21.63 -5.82
C VAL A 286 9.90 20.22 -5.56
N GLN A 287 9.79 19.37 -6.58
CA GLN A 287 9.36 17.98 -6.40
C GLN A 287 10.38 17.12 -5.64
N CYS A 288 11.68 17.38 -5.81
CA CYS A 288 12.73 16.80 -4.98
C CYS A 288 12.52 17.16 -3.50
N LEU A 289 12.32 18.46 -3.21
CA LEU A 289 12.06 18.93 -1.84
C LEU A 289 10.81 18.28 -1.22
N TYR A 290 9.73 18.15 -1.99
CA TYR A 290 8.53 17.44 -1.51
C TYR A 290 8.79 15.97 -1.22
N GLY A 291 9.64 15.29 -2.02
CA GLY A 291 10.01 13.90 -1.77
C GLY A 291 10.73 13.73 -0.43
N ILE A 292 11.67 14.63 -0.13
CA ILE A 292 12.38 14.67 1.17
C ILE A 292 11.39 14.92 2.29
N GLN A 293 10.53 15.93 2.17
CA GLN A 293 9.55 16.29 3.20
C GLN A 293 8.63 15.11 3.56
N ILE A 294 8.13 14.39 2.55
CA ILE A 294 7.31 13.19 2.76
C ILE A 294 8.09 12.14 3.54
N MET A 295 9.34 11.87 3.15
CA MET A 295 10.12 10.83 3.80
C MET A 295 10.61 11.21 5.20
N SER A 296 10.97 12.47 5.44
CA SER A 296 11.27 12.97 6.78
C SER A 296 10.08 12.71 7.71
N ALA A 297 8.87 13.08 7.29
CA ALA A 297 7.65 12.82 8.05
C ALA A 297 7.35 11.32 8.24
N ALA A 298 7.70 10.46 7.28
CA ALA A 298 7.40 9.03 7.34
C ALA A 298 8.34 8.28 8.30
N LEU A 299 9.57 8.78 8.42
CA LEU A 299 10.69 8.17 9.13
C LEU A 299 10.92 8.77 10.54
N GLU A 300 10.12 9.77 10.95
CA GLU A 300 10.20 10.37 12.30
C GLU A 300 10.07 9.30 13.41
N HIS A 301 11.23 8.92 13.96
CA HIS A 301 11.37 8.36 15.30
C HIS A 301 11.25 9.50 16.35
N PRO A 302 10.90 9.23 17.63
CA PRO A 302 10.76 10.23 18.69
C PRO A 302 12.05 10.96 19.12
N GLY A 303 13.13 10.95 18.34
CA GLY A 303 14.39 11.60 18.67
C GLY A 303 15.12 12.07 17.41
N ASP A 304 15.32 13.38 17.32
CA ASP A 304 16.36 14.08 16.55
C ASP A 304 16.33 14.14 15.02
N CYS A 305 15.28 13.67 14.33
CA CYS A 305 15.17 13.90 12.86
C CYS A 305 14.58 15.29 12.55
N SER A 306 15.31 16.35 12.92
CA SER A 306 14.97 17.70 12.46
C SER A 306 15.46 17.89 11.01
N ILE A 307 14.55 18.36 10.16
CA ILE A 307 14.72 18.75 8.74
C ILE A 307 15.99 19.61 8.49
N SER A 308 16.56 20.22 9.54
CA SER A 308 17.78 21.03 9.51
C SER A 308 19.07 20.30 9.13
N SER A 309 19.08 18.96 9.10
CA SER A 309 20.34 18.19 8.92
C SER A 309 20.59 17.71 7.49
N ILE A 310 19.57 17.65 6.61
CA ILE A 310 19.76 17.23 5.22
C ILE A 310 20.14 18.45 4.38
N ARG A 311 21.44 18.74 4.29
CA ARG A 311 21.97 19.67 3.29
C ARG A 311 22.07 18.96 1.95
N ILE A 312 21.15 19.22 1.04
CA ILE A 312 21.39 18.94 -0.38
C ILE A 312 22.00 20.19 -1.01
N VAL A 313 23.27 20.10 -1.38
CA VAL A 313 23.89 21.06 -2.30
C VAL A 313 23.67 20.50 -3.71
N LEU A 314 22.66 21.03 -4.42
CA LEU A 314 22.37 20.73 -5.84
C LEU A 314 23.15 21.64 -6.79
#